data_AF-A0A2C5YHK5-F1
#
_entry.id   AF-A0A2C5YHK5-F1
#
_cell.length_a   1.000
_cell.length_b   1.000
_cell.length_c   1.000
_cell.angle_alpha   90.00
_cell.angle_beta   90.00
_cell.angle_gamma   90.00
#
_symmetry.space_group_name_H-M   'P 1'
#
loop_
_entity.id
_entity.type
_entity.pdbx_description
1 polymer ?
#
loop_
_entity_poly.entity_id
_entity_poly.type
_entity_poly.pdbx_seq_one_letter_code
_entity_poly.pdbx_strand_id
1 'polypeptide(L)'
;MQSTVSALLSALARPGALIAQMNAARRDAQRNESQATKSARWPLGLLDDTRLRLQHGKEARARQARSEADSAARELRFTQQTVAAELAGWQELHEDMGRRAVRDYARAMLVQERIRLEGLRRALRWARRDPAQDPLV
;
A
#
# COMPACT_ATOMS: atom_id res chain seq x y z
N MET A 1 -4.26 -17.30 4.94
CA MET A 1 -4.90 -16.35 4.01
C MET A 1 -4.45 -14.95 4.40
N GLN A 2 -3.85 -14.21 3.47
CA GLN A 2 -3.37 -12.85 3.72
C GLN A 2 -4.57 -11.88 3.62
N SER A 3 -4.73 -10.96 4.58
CA SER A 3 -5.79 -9.94 4.51
C SER A 3 -5.49 -8.96 3.35
N THR A 4 -6.50 -8.55 2.59
CA THR A 4 -6.39 -7.57 1.48
C THR A 4 -5.68 -6.28 1.91
N VAL A 5 -5.85 -5.88 3.18
CA VAL A 5 -5.15 -4.72 3.77
C VAL A 5 -3.64 -4.99 3.90
N SER A 6 -3.23 -6.18 4.32
CA SER A 6 -1.82 -6.57 4.40
C SER A 6 -1.17 -6.72 3.02
N ALA A 7 -1.93 -7.20 2.03
CA ALA A 7 -1.50 -7.26 0.64
C ALA A 7 -1.27 -5.84 0.07
N LEU A 8 -2.21 -4.91 0.28
CA LEU A 8 -2.08 -3.51 -0.09
C LEU A 8 -0.87 -2.83 0.54
N LEU A 9 -0.67 -2.99 1.84
CA LEU A 9 0.48 -2.40 2.55
C LEU A 9 1.82 -2.93 2.00
N SER A 10 1.88 -4.21 1.66
CA SER A 10 3.07 -4.83 1.07
C SER A 10 3.32 -4.35 -0.37
N ALA A 11 2.26 -4.22 -1.17
CA ALA A 11 2.32 -3.75 -2.54
C ALA A 11 2.71 -2.26 -2.62
N LEU A 12 2.29 -1.43 -1.66
CA LEU A 12 2.63 -0.01 -1.58
C LEU A 12 4.06 0.26 -1.07
N ALA A 13 4.72 -0.71 -0.42
CA ALA A 13 6.09 -0.55 0.08
C ALA A 13 7.16 -0.63 -1.03
N ARG A 14 6.92 -1.41 -2.10
CA ARG A 14 7.89 -1.63 -3.20
C ARG A 14 8.09 -0.43 -4.16
N PRO A 15 7.07 0.32 -4.58
CA PRO A 15 7.21 1.42 -5.53
C PRO A 15 8.21 2.49 -5.10
N GLY A 16 8.24 2.84 -3.80
CA GLY A 16 9.18 3.82 -3.27
C GLY A 16 10.64 3.41 -3.46
N ALA A 17 10.95 2.13 -3.22
CA ALA A 17 12.30 1.59 -3.43
C ALA A 17 12.69 1.56 -4.91
N LEU A 18 11.77 1.15 -5.80
CA LEU A 18 12.01 1.12 -7.25
C LEU A 18 12.22 2.52 -7.84
N ILE A 19 11.44 3.51 -7.40
CA ILE A 19 11.62 4.91 -7.82
C ILE A 19 12.98 5.45 -7.36
N ALA A 20 13.40 5.13 -6.14
CA ALA A 20 14.71 5.53 -5.63
C ALA A 20 15.86 4.92 -6.45
N GLN A 21 15.75 3.63 -6.82
CA GLN A 21 16.71 2.95 -7.69
C GLN A 21 16.76 3.55 -9.10
N MET A 22 15.61 3.81 -9.73
CA MET A 22 15.56 4.50 -11.02
C MET A 22 16.24 5.87 -10.97
N ASN A 23 15.98 6.65 -9.92
CA ASN A 23 16.60 7.97 -9.76
C ASN A 23 18.11 7.89 -9.49
N ALA A 24 18.60 6.84 -8.83
CA ALA A 24 20.03 6.59 -8.66
C ALA A 24 20.68 6.24 -10.00
N ALA A 25 20.14 5.24 -10.71
CA ALA A 25 20.63 4.81 -12.03
C ALA A 25 20.66 5.97 -13.04
N ARG A 26 19.61 6.80 -13.06
CA ARG A 26 19.54 7.99 -13.93
C ARG A 26 20.61 9.02 -13.61
N ARG A 27 20.87 9.29 -12.32
CA ARG A 27 21.95 10.20 -11.89
C ARG A 27 23.33 9.69 -12.26
N ASP A 28 23.56 8.38 -12.13
CA ASP A 28 24.84 7.77 -12.49
C ASP A 28 25.06 7.74 -14.01
N ALA A 29 24.02 7.53 -14.80
CA ALA A 29 24.07 7.70 -16.25
C ALA A 29 24.45 9.13 -16.65
N GLN A 30 23.82 10.14 -16.05
CA GLN A 30 24.13 11.56 -16.30
C GLN A 30 25.57 11.94 -15.91
N ARG A 31 26.06 11.43 -14.77
CA ARG A 31 27.45 11.62 -14.36
C ARG A 31 28.41 11.01 -15.38
N ASN A 32 28.16 9.79 -15.83
CA ASN A 32 28.98 9.12 -16.84
C ASN A 32 29.01 9.88 -18.17
N GLU A 33 27.87 10.39 -18.63
CA GLU A 33 27.78 11.24 -19.84
C GLU A 33 28.59 12.54 -19.69
N SER A 34 28.52 13.21 -18.53
CA SER A 34 29.30 14.43 -18.26
C SER A 34 30.81 14.19 -18.18
N GLN A 35 31.24 12.98 -17.79
CA GLN A 35 32.65 12.59 -17.80
C GLN A 35 33.15 12.22 -19.20
N ALA A 36 32.28 11.70 -20.07
CA ALA A 36 32.62 11.39 -21.45
C ALA A 36 33.01 12.65 -22.24
N THR A 37 32.30 13.75 -22.04
CA THR A 37 32.58 15.04 -22.69
C THR A 37 33.91 15.66 -22.24
N LYS A 38 34.31 15.48 -20.97
CA LYS A 38 35.56 16.02 -20.41
C LYS A 38 36.81 15.24 -20.86
N SER A 39 36.66 13.95 -21.15
CA SER A 39 37.77 13.06 -21.54
C SER A 39 38.26 13.26 -22.98
N ALA A 40 37.60 14.08 -23.79
CA ALA A 40 37.91 14.28 -25.21
C ALA A 40 39.12 15.19 -25.49
N ARG A 41 39.80 15.71 -24.46
CA ARG A 41 40.80 16.79 -24.58
C ARG A 41 42.28 16.36 -24.51
N TRP A 42 42.61 15.06 -24.56
CA TRP A 42 44.02 14.64 -24.55
C TRP A 42 44.69 14.89 -25.90
N PRO A 43 45.76 15.68 -25.97
CA PRO A 43 46.42 16.00 -27.23
C PRO A 43 47.28 14.82 -27.72
N LEU A 44 47.27 14.61 -29.04
CA LEU A 44 48.23 13.80 -29.83
C LEU A 44 48.09 12.27 -29.89
N GLY A 45 46.93 11.67 -29.59
CA GLY A 45 46.67 10.24 -29.89
C GLY A 45 47.53 9.22 -29.12
N LEU A 46 48.39 9.70 -28.21
CA LEU A 46 49.37 8.92 -27.45
C LEU A 46 48.75 7.85 -26.54
N LEU A 47 47.43 7.90 -26.34
CA LEU A 47 46.66 7.02 -25.46
C LEU A 47 45.39 6.46 -26.13
N ASP A 48 45.31 6.45 -27.46
CA ASP A 48 44.09 6.07 -28.17
C ASP A 48 43.61 4.63 -27.87
N ASP A 49 44.53 3.69 -27.64
CA ASP A 49 44.19 2.30 -27.32
C ASP A 49 43.62 2.15 -25.89
N THR A 50 44.20 2.87 -24.93
CA THR A 50 43.63 3.00 -23.57
C THR A 50 42.30 3.76 -23.57
N ARG A 51 42.13 4.73 -24.47
CA ARG A 51 40.88 5.49 -24.64
C ARG A 51 39.77 4.61 -25.20
N LEU A 52 40.07 3.79 -26.21
CA LEU A 52 39.13 2.86 -26.81
C LEU A 52 38.61 1.86 -25.77
N ARG A 53 39.52 1.27 -24.97
CA ARG A 53 39.13 0.40 -23.84
C ARG A 53 38.29 1.11 -22.78
N LEU A 54 38.66 2.35 -22.43
CA LEU A 54 37.91 3.15 -21.45
C LEU A 54 36.52 3.55 -21.97
N GLN A 55 36.40 3.90 -23.26
CA GLN A 55 35.13 4.19 -23.92
C GLN A 55 34.25 2.96 -23.98
N HIS A 56 34.77 1.81 -24.42
CA HIS A 56 34.00 0.57 -24.45
C HIS A 56 33.54 0.13 -23.06
N GLY A 57 34.38 0.26 -22.04
CA GLY A 57 33.99 -0.02 -20.65
C GLY A 57 32.90 0.93 -20.14
N LYS A 58 32.96 2.22 -20.51
CA LYS A 58 31.94 3.22 -20.15
C LYS A 58 30.63 3.01 -20.92
N GLU A 59 30.68 2.69 -22.21
CA GLU A 59 29.52 2.33 -23.02
C GLU A 59 28.84 1.06 -22.51
N ALA A 60 29.61 0.06 -22.08
CA ALA A 60 29.08 -1.12 -21.42
C ALA A 60 28.33 -0.76 -20.12
N ARG A 61 28.90 0.09 -19.27
CA ARG A 61 28.23 0.58 -18.05
C ARG A 61 26.99 1.41 -18.34
N ALA A 62 27.01 2.25 -19.37
CA ALA A 62 25.86 3.06 -19.77
C ALA A 62 24.72 2.18 -20.31
N ARG A 63 25.04 1.15 -21.10
CA ARG A 63 24.06 0.15 -21.56
C ARG A 63 23.46 -0.62 -20.39
N GLN A 64 24.29 -1.04 -19.43
CA GLN A 64 23.84 -1.73 -18.22
C GLN A 64 22.88 -0.85 -17.39
N ALA A 65 23.27 0.40 -17.11
CA ALA A 65 22.42 1.33 -16.34
C ALA A 65 21.08 1.63 -17.02
N ARG A 66 21.05 1.71 -18.36
CA ARG A 66 19.80 1.86 -19.14
C ARG A 66 18.93 0.61 -19.03
N SER A 67 19.52 -0.59 -19.14
CA SER A 67 18.81 -1.86 -18.97
C SER A 67 18.19 -2.01 -17.57
N GLU A 68 18.93 -1.64 -16.53
CA GLU A 68 18.45 -1.62 -15.15
C GLU A 68 17.28 -0.65 -14.96
N ALA A 69 17.37 0.55 -15.54
CA ALA A 69 16.27 1.52 -15.52
C ALA A 69 15.00 0.99 -16.23
N ASP A 70 15.15 0.36 -17.39
CA ASP A 70 14.04 -0.24 -18.13
C ASP A 70 13.42 -1.43 -17.38
N SER A 71 14.22 -2.22 -16.66
CA SER A 71 13.71 -3.30 -15.81
C SER A 71 12.92 -2.74 -14.63
N ALA A 72 13.47 -1.76 -13.93
CA ALA A 72 12.81 -1.11 -12.79
C ALA A 72 11.50 -0.43 -13.22
N ALA A 73 11.44 0.18 -14.41
CA ALA A 73 10.23 0.79 -14.94
C ALA A 73 9.12 -0.25 -15.22
N ARG A 74 9.49 -1.43 -15.76
CA ARG A 74 8.56 -2.55 -15.97
C ARG A 74 8.02 -3.09 -14.65
N GLU A 75 8.88 -3.27 -13.67
CA GLU A 75 8.49 -3.74 -12.34
C GLU A 75 7.58 -2.73 -11.61
N LEU A 76 7.86 -1.42 -11.76
CA LEU A 76 7.00 -0.37 -11.24
C LEU A 76 5.60 -0.43 -11.85
N ARG A 77 5.51 -0.60 -13.17
CA ARG A 77 4.22 -0.71 -13.88
C ARG A 77 3.44 -1.95 -13.46
N PHE A 78 4.12 -3.09 -13.30
CA PHE A 78 3.50 -4.31 -12.78
C PHE A 78 2.95 -4.09 -11.36
N THR A 79 3.76 -3.46 -10.48
CA THR A 79 3.35 -3.17 -9.11
C THR A 79 2.16 -2.22 -9.06
N GLN A 80 2.10 -1.20 -9.93
CA GLN A 80 0.93 -0.31 -10.06
C GLN A 80 -0.34 -1.06 -10.44
N GLN A 81 -0.25 -2.02 -11.38
CA GLN A 81 -1.40 -2.85 -11.78
C GLN A 81 -1.88 -3.73 -10.62
N THR A 82 -0.96 -4.34 -9.87
CA THR A 82 -1.30 -5.11 -8.66
C THR A 82 -1.98 -4.23 -7.62
N VAL A 83 -1.43 -3.05 -7.31
CA VAL A 83 -2.04 -2.11 -6.36
C VAL A 83 -3.44 -1.68 -6.81
N ALA A 84 -3.64 -1.40 -8.10
CA ALA A 84 -4.95 -1.03 -8.64
C ALA A 84 -5.99 -2.16 -8.49
N ALA A 85 -5.59 -3.41 -8.77
CA ALA A 85 -6.46 -4.58 -8.61
C ALA A 85 -6.84 -4.81 -7.13
N GLU A 86 -5.87 -4.72 -6.23
CA GLU A 86 -6.10 -4.86 -4.78
C GLU A 86 -6.97 -3.73 -4.22
N LEU A 87 -6.82 -2.49 -4.71
CA LEU A 87 -7.65 -1.35 -4.33
C LEU A 87 -9.11 -1.52 -4.80
N ALA A 88 -9.31 -2.02 -6.02
CA ALA A 88 -10.64 -2.31 -6.54
C ALA A 88 -11.35 -3.37 -5.66
N GLY A 89 -10.66 -4.47 -5.32
CA GLY A 89 -11.20 -5.48 -4.42
C GLY A 89 -11.43 -4.99 -2.99
N TRP A 90 -10.61 -4.06 -2.51
CA TRP A 90 -10.77 -3.49 -1.16
C TRP A 90 -12.02 -2.61 -1.03
N GLN A 91 -12.36 -1.81 -2.04
CA GLN A 91 -13.56 -0.95 -2.01
C GLN A 91 -14.83 -1.78 -1.82
N GLU A 92 -15.01 -2.84 -2.63
CA GLU A 92 -16.16 -3.74 -2.53
C GLU A 92 -16.22 -4.45 -1.16
N LEU A 93 -15.08 -4.99 -0.71
CA LEU A 93 -14.99 -5.71 0.55
C LEU A 93 -15.23 -4.78 1.76
N HIS A 94 -14.76 -3.54 1.70
CA HIS A 94 -14.94 -2.56 2.77
C HIS A 94 -16.41 -2.14 2.90
N GLU A 95 -17.09 -1.91 1.78
CA GLU A 95 -18.50 -1.50 1.77
C GLU A 95 -19.40 -2.59 2.37
N ASP A 96 -19.18 -3.85 1.99
CA ASP A 96 -19.92 -5.00 2.53
C ASP A 96 -19.64 -5.24 4.00
N MET A 97 -18.37 -5.13 4.42
CA MET A 97 -18.00 -5.21 5.84
C MET A 97 -18.68 -4.12 6.67
N GLY A 98 -18.69 -2.87 6.19
CA GLY A 98 -19.33 -1.75 6.85
C GLY A 98 -20.84 -1.95 7.00
N ARG A 99 -21.52 -2.32 5.90
CA ARG A 99 -22.96 -2.64 5.91
C ARG A 99 -23.29 -3.75 6.90
N ARG A 100 -22.49 -4.83 6.92
CA ARG A 100 -22.69 -5.95 7.82
C ARG A 100 -22.51 -5.54 9.28
N ALA A 101 -21.45 -4.79 9.59
CA ALA A 101 -21.19 -4.30 10.95
C ALA A 101 -22.35 -3.44 11.48
N VAL A 102 -22.87 -2.51 10.67
CA VAL A 102 -24.02 -1.67 11.05
C VAL A 102 -25.28 -2.52 11.28
N ARG A 103 -25.54 -3.50 10.40
CA ARG A 103 -26.70 -4.39 10.52
C ARG A 103 -26.63 -5.25 11.79
N ASP A 104 -25.46 -5.80 12.08
CA ASP A 104 -25.24 -6.65 13.24
C ASP A 104 -25.34 -5.83 14.54
N TYR A 105 -24.81 -4.61 14.54
CA TYR A 105 -25.00 -3.66 15.64
C TYR A 105 -26.47 -3.34 15.88
N ALA A 106 -27.22 -2.96 14.83
CA ALA A 106 -28.64 -2.65 14.95
C ALA A 106 -29.45 -3.84 15.49
N ARG A 107 -29.14 -5.06 15.04
CA ARG A 107 -29.76 -6.30 15.56
C ARG A 107 -29.47 -6.52 17.04
N ALA A 108 -28.21 -6.34 17.45
CA ALA A 108 -27.82 -6.47 18.86
C ALA A 108 -28.54 -5.44 19.75
N MET A 109 -28.64 -4.19 19.27
CA MET A 109 -29.37 -3.12 19.97
C MET A 109 -30.85 -3.45 20.15
N LEU A 110 -31.52 -4.00 19.12
CA LEU A 110 -32.92 -4.41 19.23
C LEU A 110 -33.13 -5.50 20.28
N VAL A 111 -32.21 -6.46 20.39
CA VAL A 111 -32.25 -7.49 21.44
C VAL A 111 -32.11 -6.84 22.82
N GLN A 112 -31.14 -5.94 22.98
CA GLN A 112 -30.90 -5.25 24.25
C GLN A 112 -32.09 -4.39 24.69
N GLU A 113 -32.70 -3.64 23.77
CA GLU A 113 -33.88 -2.82 24.09
C GLU A 113 -35.11 -3.69 24.42
N ARG A 114 -35.28 -4.85 23.77
CA ARG A 114 -36.34 -5.80 24.15
C ARG A 114 -36.17 -6.30 25.58
N ILE A 115 -34.95 -6.69 25.96
CA ILE A 115 -34.64 -7.12 27.33
C ILE A 115 -34.90 -5.99 28.33
N ARG A 116 -34.49 -4.75 28.00
CA ARG A 116 -34.74 -3.57 28.84
C ARG A 116 -36.25 -3.33 29.03
N LEU A 117 -37.03 -3.41 27.95
CA LEU A 117 -38.49 -3.23 27.99
C LEU A 117 -39.17 -4.28 28.86
N GLU A 118 -38.74 -5.54 28.78
CA GLU A 118 -39.25 -6.61 29.66
C GLU A 118 -38.93 -6.35 31.13
N GLY A 119 -37.72 -5.86 31.43
CA GLY A 119 -37.31 -5.41 32.76
C GLY A 119 -38.20 -4.28 33.29
N LEU A 120 -38.42 -3.23 32.48
CA LEU A 120 -39.29 -2.10 32.84
C LEU A 120 -40.75 -2.53 33.06
N ARG A 121 -41.27 -3.40 32.21
CA ARG A 121 -42.63 -3.98 32.40
C ARG A 121 -42.72 -4.75 33.70
N ARG A 122 -41.68 -5.49 34.09
CA ARG A 122 -41.63 -6.20 35.37
C ARG A 122 -41.63 -5.20 36.53
N ALA A 123 -40.77 -4.19 36.51
CA ALA A 123 -40.72 -3.15 37.53
C ALA A 123 -42.06 -2.41 37.68
N LEU A 124 -42.71 -2.08 36.56
CA LEU A 124 -44.03 -1.44 36.57
C LEU A 124 -45.11 -2.31 37.22
N ARG A 125 -45.08 -3.64 37.03
CA ARG A 125 -46.01 -4.55 37.72
C ARG A 125 -45.82 -4.53 39.23
N TRP A 126 -44.57 -4.50 39.70
CA TRP A 126 -44.26 -4.36 41.12
C TRP A 126 -44.71 -3.00 41.68
N ALA A 127 -44.43 -1.91 40.96
CA ALA A 127 -44.80 -0.56 41.38
C ALA A 127 -46.32 -0.32 41.42
N ARG A 128 -47.09 -1.00 40.57
CA ARG A 128 -48.56 -0.95 40.55
C ARG A 128 -49.20 -1.87 41.57
N ARG A 129 -48.43 -2.76 42.20
CA ARG A 129 -48.92 -3.61 43.28
C ARG A 129 -49.08 -2.71 44.50
N ASP A 130 -50.32 -2.47 44.90
CA ASP A 130 -50.64 -1.64 46.06
C ASP A 130 -50.16 -2.36 47.33
N PRO A 131 -49.24 -1.79 48.13
CA PRO A 131 -48.77 -2.43 49.37
C PRO A 131 -49.90 -2.63 50.40
N ALA A 132 -51.07 -2.02 50.18
CA ALA A 132 -52.25 -2.22 51.02
C ALA A 132 -53.06 -3.50 50.70
N GLN A 133 -52.79 -4.21 49.59
CA GLN A 133 -53.61 -5.36 49.14
C GLN A 133 -53.02 -6.76 49.40
N ASP A 134 -51.75 -6.86 49.83
CA ASP A 134 -51.13 -8.15 50.21
C ASP A 134 -50.51 -8.04 51.63
N PRO A 135 -51.29 -8.28 52.72
CA PRO A 135 -50.79 -8.20 54.10
C PRO A 135 -50.02 -9.45 54.58
N LEU A 136 -49.68 -10.39 53.70
CA LEU A 136 -49.06 -11.68 54.09
C LEU A 136 -47.86 -12.03 53.19
N VAL A 137 -46.79 -11.24 53.31
CA VAL A 137 -45.39 -11.70 53.21
C VAL A 137 -44.63 -11.10 54.39
#